data_AF-A0A4R6VDU6-F1
#
_entry.id   AF-A0A4R6VDU6-F1
#
_cell.length_a   1.000
_cell.length_b   1.000
_cell.length_c   1.000
_cell.angle_alpha   90.00
_cell.angle_beta   90.00
_cell.angle_gamma   90.00
#
_symmetry.space_group_name_H-M   'P 1'
#
loop_
_entity.id
_entity.type
_entity.pdbx_description
1 polymer ?
#
loop_
_entity_poly.entity_id
_entity_poly.type
_entity_poly.pdbx_seq_one_letter_code
_entity_poly.pdbx_strand_id
1 'polypeptide(L)'
;MRFLYLLVSLLLAMATPVRRTGPAQPVLPAPRHAAPPRRQARPIPAPEARIPNYPAFAETAETHSPLWEITYEYGGRAPYTARHRANGTIVAAGDLATLDWALYAYVVPPTNPDIARARPPRGGRARAYAPAP
;
A
#
# COMPACT_ATOMS: atom_id res chain seq x y z
N MET A 1 -5.13 15.24 18.68
CA MET A 1 -6.40 14.77 18.06
C MET A 1 -7.01 15.77 17.08
N ARG A 2 -7.09 17.07 17.39
CA ARG A 2 -7.72 18.11 16.54
C ARG A 2 -7.01 18.39 15.20
N PHE A 3 -5.70 18.14 15.11
CA PHE A 3 -4.87 18.31 13.90
C PHE A 3 -5.10 17.22 12.85
N LEU A 4 -5.43 15.98 13.28
CA LEU A 4 -5.71 14.85 12.39
C LEU A 4 -7.04 15.05 11.63
N TYR A 5 -8.03 15.65 12.29
CA TYR A 5 -9.31 15.98 11.68
C TYR A 5 -9.18 17.09 10.62
N LEU A 6 -8.34 18.11 10.85
CA LEU A 6 -8.10 19.17 9.86
C LEU A 6 -7.38 18.64 8.60
N LEU A 7 -6.44 17.70 8.76
CA LEU A 7 -5.74 17.06 7.63
C LEU A 7 -6.68 16.20 6.78
N VAL A 8 -7.55 15.42 7.43
CA VAL A 8 -8.57 14.59 6.74
C VAL A 8 -9.65 15.47 6.08
N SER A 9 -10.07 16.57 6.71
CA SER A 9 -11.02 17.52 6.12
C SER A 9 -10.43 18.26 4.91
N LEU A 10 -9.13 18.60 4.92
CA LEU A 10 -8.46 19.23 3.78
C LEU A 10 -8.30 18.25 2.59
N LEU A 11 -8.04 16.97 2.87
CA LEU A 11 -7.99 15.90 1.87
C LEU A 11 -9.37 15.59 1.26
N LEU A 12 -10.45 15.74 2.03
CA LEU A 12 -11.82 15.49 1.56
C LEU A 12 -12.39 16.64 0.70
N ALA A 13 -11.90 17.88 0.89
CA ALA A 13 -12.31 19.04 0.11
C ALA A 13 -11.80 19.02 -1.35
N MET A 14 -10.77 18.23 -1.65
CA MET A 14 -10.22 18.07 -3.01
C MET A 14 -10.94 16.99 -3.84
N ALA A 15 -11.94 16.31 -3.26
CA ALA A 15 -12.65 15.19 -3.87
C ALA A 15 -14.13 15.51 -4.22
N THR A 16 -14.45 16.75 -4.59
CA THR A 16 -15.75 17.05 -5.20
C THR A 16 -15.68 16.88 -6.72
N PRO A 17 -16.26 15.82 -7.32
CA PRO A 17 -16.59 15.86 -8.73
C PRO A 17 -17.72 16.87 -8.89
N VAL A 18 -17.39 18.03 -9.46
CA VAL A 18 -18.40 18.97 -9.98
C VAL A 18 -19.19 18.21 -11.05
N ARG A 19 -20.34 17.65 -10.70
CA ARG A 19 -21.36 17.28 -11.69
C ARG A 19 -22.02 18.58 -12.15
N ARG A 20 -21.36 19.25 -13.10
CA ARG A 20 -21.99 20.28 -13.94
C ARG A 20 -23.01 19.60 -14.84
N THR A 21 -24.26 19.55 -14.40
CA THR A 21 -25.40 19.50 -15.33
C THR A 21 -25.55 20.91 -15.92
N GLY A 22 -24.82 21.17 -17.01
CA GLY A 22 -25.01 22.37 -17.83
C GLY A 22 -26.19 22.18 -18.80
N PRO A 23 -26.92 23.24 -19.18
CA PRO A 23 -27.97 23.17 -20.19
C PRO A 23 -27.39 22.78 -21.56
N ALA A 24 -28.21 22.10 -22.36
CA ALA A 24 -27.87 21.62 -23.70
C ALA A 24 -27.31 22.77 -24.56
N GLN A 25 -26.02 22.68 -24.91
CA GLN A 25 -25.38 23.63 -25.81
C GLN A 25 -25.87 23.41 -27.25
N PRO A 26 -26.22 24.48 -27.99
CA PRO A 26 -26.43 24.36 -29.43
C PRO A 26 -25.11 23.94 -30.09
N VAL A 27 -25.16 22.86 -30.88
CA VAL A 27 -24.01 22.36 -31.65
C VAL A 27 -23.70 23.37 -32.75
N LEU A 28 -22.74 24.26 -32.49
CA LEU A 28 -22.14 25.09 -33.53
C LEU A 28 -21.23 24.20 -34.41
N PRO A 29 -21.21 24.39 -35.74
CA PRO A 29 -20.28 23.69 -36.61
C PRO A 29 -18.84 24.02 -36.20
N ALA A 30 -18.06 22.99 -35.83
CA ALA A 30 -16.67 23.17 -35.43
C ALA A 30 -15.85 23.75 -36.61
N PRO A 31 -15.04 24.80 -36.41
CA PRO A 31 -14.08 25.27 -37.40
C PRO A 31 -13.09 24.14 -37.71
N ARG A 32 -12.93 23.80 -38.99
CA ARG A 32 -12.13 22.65 -39.46
C ARG A 32 -10.62 22.73 -39.18
N HIS A 33 -10.11 23.73 -38.47
CA HIS A 33 -8.67 23.96 -38.24
C HIS A 33 -8.37 24.38 -36.80
N ALA A 34 -8.90 23.66 -35.80
CA ALA A 34 -8.34 23.75 -34.45
C ALA A 34 -6.99 23.01 -34.45
N ALA A 35 -5.88 23.74 -34.37
CA ALA A 35 -4.56 23.16 -34.19
C ALA A 35 -4.58 22.21 -32.97
N PRO A 36 -3.96 21.02 -33.05
CA PRO A 36 -3.95 20.08 -31.93
C PRO A 36 -3.37 20.78 -30.70
N PRO A 37 -3.93 20.55 -29.49
CA PRO A 37 -3.41 21.16 -28.29
C PRO A 37 -1.92 20.84 -28.17
N ARG A 38 -1.11 21.89 -28.01
CA ARG A 38 0.35 21.78 -27.83
C ARG A 38 0.58 20.76 -26.71
N ARG A 39 1.15 19.59 -27.04
CA ARG A 39 1.58 18.60 -26.03
C ARG A 39 2.58 19.31 -25.12
N GLN A 40 2.14 19.68 -23.93
CA GLN A 40 3.03 20.18 -22.91
C GLN A 40 4.02 19.06 -22.60
N ALA A 41 5.32 19.34 -22.79
CA ALA A 41 6.37 18.42 -22.41
C ALA A 41 6.23 18.17 -20.89
N ARG A 42 6.02 16.91 -20.50
CA ARG A 42 6.06 16.56 -19.08
C ARG A 42 7.49 16.76 -18.59
N PRO A 43 7.69 17.40 -17.43
CA PRO A 43 9.02 17.49 -16.84
C PRO A 43 9.58 16.08 -16.68
N ILE A 44 10.80 15.86 -17.19
CA ILE A 44 11.54 14.63 -16.97
C ILE A 44 11.98 14.64 -15.50
N PRO A 45 11.67 13.60 -14.71
CA PRO A 45 12.13 13.53 -13.33
C PRO A 45 13.67 13.58 -13.29
N ALA A 46 14.21 14.28 -12.30
CA ALA A 46 15.65 14.44 -12.14
C ALA A 46 16.34 13.06 -12.09
N PRO A 47 17.54 12.89 -12.68
CA PRO A 47 18.26 11.61 -12.71
C PRO A 47 18.41 10.94 -11.33
N GLU A 48 18.49 11.76 -10.28
CA GLU A 48 18.64 11.31 -8.91
C GLU A 48 17.36 10.68 -8.36
N ALA A 49 16.19 11.08 -8.84
CA ALA A 49 14.89 10.50 -8.46
C ALA A 49 14.66 9.09 -9.04
N ARG A 50 15.64 8.54 -9.77
CA ARG A 50 15.55 7.20 -10.35
C ARG A 50 15.76 6.13 -9.29
N ILE A 51 15.01 5.04 -9.42
CA ILE A 51 15.16 3.86 -8.55
C ILE A 51 16.55 3.24 -8.78
N PRO A 52 17.38 3.12 -7.73
CA PRO A 52 18.66 2.41 -7.80
C PRO A 52 18.42 0.95 -8.13
N ASN A 53 19.23 0.40 -9.04
CA ASN A 53 19.11 -0.99 -9.51
C ASN A 53 17.66 -1.42 -9.80
N TYR A 54 17.00 -0.67 -10.71
CA TYR A 54 15.63 -0.92 -11.12
C TYR A 54 15.33 -2.40 -11.49
N PRO A 55 16.22 -3.15 -12.18
CA PRO A 55 15.95 -4.56 -12.48
C PRO A 55 15.71 -5.41 -11.23
N ALA A 56 16.57 -5.29 -10.21
CA ALA A 56 16.39 -6.03 -8.96
C ALA A 56 15.13 -5.58 -8.22
N PHE A 57 14.85 -4.27 -8.20
CA PHE A 57 13.62 -3.75 -7.61
C PHE A 57 12.36 -4.33 -8.29
N ALA A 58 12.35 -4.39 -9.62
CA ALA A 58 11.23 -4.92 -10.38
C ALA A 58 11.01 -6.41 -10.10
N GLU A 59 12.09 -7.19 -10.04
CA GLU A 59 12.05 -8.62 -9.69
C GLU A 59 11.48 -8.85 -8.28
N THR A 60 11.95 -8.11 -7.27
CA THR A 60 11.40 -8.18 -5.90
C THR A 60 9.93 -7.78 -5.86
N ALA A 61 9.56 -6.70 -6.57
CA ALA A 61 8.18 -6.23 -6.63
C ALA A 61 7.25 -7.25 -7.29
N GLU A 62 7.69 -7.92 -8.35
CA GLU A 62 6.94 -8.98 -9.03
C GLU A 62 6.76 -10.19 -8.11
N THR A 63 7.86 -10.65 -7.49
CA THR A 63 7.89 -11.81 -6.58
C THR A 63 6.90 -11.67 -5.44
N HIS A 64 6.83 -10.48 -4.82
CA HIS A 64 5.96 -10.21 -3.67
C HIS A 64 4.61 -9.56 -4.04
N SER A 65 4.36 -9.30 -5.33
CA SER A 65 3.13 -8.65 -5.82
C SER A 65 1.81 -9.28 -5.36
N PRO A 66 1.69 -10.60 -5.10
CA PRO A 66 0.42 -11.19 -4.65
C PRO A 66 -0.06 -10.68 -3.30
N LEU A 67 0.88 -10.38 -2.39
CA LEU A 67 0.57 -9.96 -1.02
C LEU A 67 0.94 -8.51 -0.75
N TRP A 68 1.89 -7.97 -1.51
CA TRP A 68 2.52 -6.69 -1.23
C TRP A 68 2.43 -5.73 -2.42
N GLU A 69 2.39 -4.45 -2.09
CA GLU A 69 2.60 -3.34 -3.01
C GLU A 69 3.90 -2.65 -2.60
N ILE A 70 4.94 -2.77 -3.43
CA ILE A 70 6.26 -2.19 -3.17
C ILE A 70 6.38 -0.85 -3.89
N THR A 71 6.87 0.16 -3.18
CA THR A 71 7.09 1.52 -3.66
C THR A 71 8.52 1.98 -3.33
N TYR A 72 8.98 2.97 -4.09
CA TYR A 72 10.25 3.64 -3.87
C TYR A 72 10.04 5.14 -3.69
N GLU A 73 10.60 5.70 -2.63
CA GLU A 73 10.60 7.13 -2.34
C GLU A 73 12.04 7.66 -2.32
N TYR A 74 12.36 8.53 -3.28
CA TYR A 74 13.67 9.15 -3.36
C TYR A 74 13.93 10.12 -2.19
N GLY A 75 15.14 10.05 -1.62
CA GLY A 75 15.58 10.95 -0.53
C GLY A 75 15.06 10.57 0.86
N GLY A 76 14.24 9.53 0.97
CA GLY A 76 13.79 8.98 2.25
C GLY A 76 14.91 8.22 2.98
N ARG A 77 14.87 8.20 4.32
CA ARG A 77 15.78 7.39 5.15
C ARG A 77 15.55 5.88 4.96
N ALA A 78 14.34 5.49 4.57
CA ALA A 78 13.95 4.14 4.19
C ALA A 78 13.24 4.23 2.83
N PRO A 79 14.01 4.29 1.73
CA PRO A 79 13.45 4.61 0.42
C PRO A 79 12.61 3.47 -0.14
N TYR A 80 12.78 2.23 0.33
CA TYR A 80 11.98 1.10 -0.09
C TYR A 80 10.86 0.84 0.92
N THR A 81 9.61 0.91 0.46
CA THR A 81 8.43 0.68 1.30
C THR A 81 7.57 -0.41 0.67
N ALA A 82 6.96 -1.26 1.49
CA ALA A 82 6.02 -2.27 1.07
C ALA A 82 4.77 -2.22 1.94
N ARG A 83 3.60 -2.25 1.29
CA ARG A 83 2.29 -2.28 1.95
C ARG A 83 1.60 -3.61 1.68
N HIS A 84 1.19 -4.29 2.74
CA HIS A 84 0.45 -5.53 2.63
C HIS A 84 -0.99 -5.25 2.17
N ARG A 85 -1.44 -5.93 1.13
CA ARG A 85 -2.73 -5.66 0.47
C ARG A 85 -3.94 -5.99 1.35
N ALA A 86 -3.86 -7.07 2.14
CA ALA A 86 -5.01 -7.52 2.94
C ALA A 86 -5.23 -6.77 4.27
N ASN A 87 -4.17 -6.44 5.01
CA ASN A 87 -4.26 -5.85 6.36
C ASN A 87 -3.68 -4.42 6.43
N GLY A 88 -3.04 -3.93 5.36
CA GLY A 88 -2.45 -2.60 5.33
C GLY A 88 -1.15 -2.44 6.12
N THR A 89 -0.55 -3.52 6.63
CA THR A 89 0.76 -3.46 7.31
C THR A 89 1.81 -2.85 6.40
N ILE A 90 2.64 -1.95 6.96
CA ILE A 90 3.70 -1.27 6.21
C ILE A 90 5.06 -1.74 6.74
N VAL A 91 5.94 -2.10 5.82
CA VAL A 91 7.35 -2.43 6.07
C VAL A 91 8.19 -1.45 5.27
N ALA A 92 9.18 -0.83 5.88
CA ALA A 92 10.09 0.10 5.22
C ALA A 92 11.54 -0.28 5.52
N ALA A 93 12.41 -0.21 4.52
CA ALA A 93 13.81 -0.60 4.61
C ALA A 93 14.73 0.40 3.90
N GLY A 94 15.97 0.46 4.37
CA GLY A 94 17.05 1.26 3.78
C GLY A 94 17.55 0.67 2.45
N ASP A 95 17.49 -0.65 2.33
CA ASP A 95 17.98 -1.40 1.19
C ASP A 95 16.99 -2.48 0.76
N LEU A 96 17.10 -2.90 -0.50
CA LEU A 96 16.17 -3.84 -1.12
C LEU A 96 16.29 -5.26 -0.55
N ALA A 97 17.48 -5.69 -0.14
CA ALA A 97 17.70 -7.06 0.36
C ALA A 97 17.06 -7.26 1.74
N THR A 98 17.19 -6.26 2.62
CA THR A 98 16.50 -6.24 3.92
C THR A 98 14.99 -6.22 3.73
N LEU A 99 14.49 -5.48 2.74
CA LEU A 99 13.05 -5.51 2.43
C LEU A 99 12.63 -6.90 1.99
N ASP A 100 13.30 -7.49 1.00
CA ASP A 100 12.99 -8.81 0.45
C ASP A 100 12.94 -9.88 1.54
N TRP A 101 13.96 -9.91 2.41
CA TRP A 101 13.99 -10.81 3.55
C TRP A 101 12.81 -10.59 4.52
N ALA A 102 12.48 -9.33 4.83
CA ALA A 102 11.37 -9.01 5.73
C ALA A 102 10.01 -9.42 5.14
N LEU A 103 9.83 -9.29 3.83
CA LEU A 103 8.60 -9.72 3.13
C LEU A 103 8.49 -11.25 3.10
N TYR A 104 9.61 -11.94 2.85
CA TYR A 104 9.67 -13.39 2.86
C TYR A 104 9.35 -13.97 4.25
N ALA A 105 9.89 -13.35 5.30
CA ALA A 105 9.69 -13.79 6.69
C ALA A 105 8.31 -13.40 7.26
N TYR A 106 7.50 -12.64 6.52
CA TYR A 106 6.23 -12.14 7.05
C TYR A 106 5.18 -13.24 7.18
N VAL A 107 4.78 -13.51 8.42
CA VAL A 107 3.65 -14.38 8.74
C VAL A 107 2.45 -13.50 9.08
N VAL A 108 1.35 -13.66 8.35
CA VAL A 108 0.09 -12.96 8.62
C VAL A 108 -0.37 -13.34 10.04
N PRO A 109 -0.47 -12.37 10.97
CA PRO A 109 -1.03 -12.66 12.29
C PRO A 109 -2.49 -13.11 12.11
N PRO A 110 -2.98 -14.11 12.86
CA PRO A 110 -4.37 -14.48 12.81
C PRO A 110 -5.23 -13.26 13.09
N THR A 111 -6.16 -12.96 12.18
CA THR A 111 -7.02 -11.76 12.19
C THR A 111 -7.87 -11.63 13.46
N ASN A 112 -7.95 -12.68 14.27
CA ASN A 112 -8.65 -12.68 15.54
C ASN A 112 -7.67 -12.85 16.71
N PRO A 113 -7.45 -11.81 17.54
CA PRO A 113 -6.59 -11.91 18.73
C PRO A 113 -7.10 -12.93 19.76
N ASP A 114 -8.40 -13.29 19.70
CA ASP A 114 -8.98 -14.29 20.61
C ASP A 114 -8.61 -15.73 20.22
N ILE A 115 -8.39 -16.02 18.93
CA ILE A 115 -7.98 -17.36 18.46
C ILE A 115 -6.55 -17.69 18.93
N ALA A 116 -5.67 -16.69 19.00
CA ALA A 116 -4.31 -16.87 19.52
C ALA A 116 -4.30 -17.22 21.02
N ARG A 117 -5.31 -16.78 21.78
CA ARG A 117 -5.47 -17.08 23.22
C ARG A 117 -6.25 -18.38 23.47
N ALA A 118 -7.00 -18.87 22.49
CA ALA A 118 -7.93 -19.99 22.62
C ALA A 118 -7.31 -21.39 22.48
N ARG A 119 -5.97 -21.54 22.56
CA ARG A 119 -5.35 -22.88 22.65
C ARG A 119 -4.93 -23.20 24.09
N PRO A 120 -5.86 -23.60 24.99
CA PRO A 120 -5.45 -24.30 26.19
C PRO A 120 -4.84 -25.66 25.79
N PRO A 121 -3.84 -26.17 26.55
CA PRO A 121 -3.35 -27.53 26.35
C PRO A 121 -4.52 -28.50 26.55
N ARG A 122 -4.80 -29.30 25.52
CA ARG A 122 -5.86 -30.30 25.55
C ARG A 122 -5.49 -31.32 26.63
N GLY A 123 -6.14 -31.18 27.78
CA GLY A 123 -6.10 -32.01 28.98
C GLY A 123 -5.23 -33.26 28.91
N GLY A 124 -4.04 -33.17 29.50
CA GLY A 124 -3.41 -34.32 30.11
C GLY A 124 -4.39 -34.87 31.15
N ARG A 125 -5.05 -35.99 30.82
CA ARG A 125 -5.75 -36.81 31.80
C ARG A 125 -4.71 -37.28 32.81
N ALA A 126 -4.58 -36.55 33.91
CA ALA A 126 -4.05 -37.09 35.15
C ALA A 126 -5.02 -38.21 35.57
N ARG A 127 -4.69 -39.45 35.18
CA ARG A 127 -5.24 -40.64 35.82
C ARG A 127 -4.75 -40.58 37.27
N ALA A 128 -5.62 -40.10 38.15
CA ALA A 128 -5.42 -40.20 39.58
C ALA A 128 -5.28 -41.70 39.91
N TYR A 129 -4.14 -42.05 40.47
CA TYR A 129 -3.91 -43.34 41.10
C TYR A 129 -4.64 -43.31 42.43
N ALA A 130 -5.69 -44.12 42.56
CA ALA A 130 -6.31 -44.42 43.84
C ALA A 130 -6.04 -45.90 44.14
N PRO A 131 -5.20 -46.25 45.13
CA PRO A 131 -5.28 -47.56 45.74
C PRO A 131 -6.41 -47.53 46.78
N ALA A 132 -7.39 -48.41 46.58
CA ALA A 132 -8.47 -48.69 47.52
C ALA A 132 -8.00 -49.71 48.59
N PRO A 133 -8.81 -49.96 49.64
CA PRO A 133 -8.44 -49.98 51.08
C PRO A 133 -7.52 -51.10 51.55
#